data_AF-A0A9D8D406-F1
#
_entry.id   AF-A0A9D8D406-F1
#
_cell.length_a   1.000
_cell.length_b   1.000
_cell.length_c   1.000
_cell.angle_alpha   90.00
_cell.angle_beta   90.00
_cell.angle_gamma   90.00
#
_symmetry.space_group_name_H-M   'P 1'
#
loop_
_entity.id
_entity.type
_entity.pdbx_description
1 polymer ?
#
loop_
_entity_poly.entity_id
_entity_poly.type
_entity_poly.pdbx_seq_one_letter_code
_entity_poly.pdbx_strand_id
1 'polypeptide(L)' 'EQNRDGQLRSMIMNEFTLDARKLVPVLHYDGTPITARFIAADIAKKLGQFKVVPFEKAAS' A
#
# COMPACT_ATOMS: atom_id res chain seq x y z
N GLU A 1 -1.18 -7.97 3.48
CA GLU A 1 -1.47 -9.02 4.48
C GLU A 1 -2.95 -9.02 4.84
N GLN A 2 -3.47 -10.19 5.22
CA GLN A 2 -4.87 -10.38 5.61
C GLN A 2 -5.11 -10.08 7.09
N ASN A 3 -4.74 -8.88 7.52
CA ASN A 3 -5.03 -8.36 8.85
C ASN A 3 -5.11 -6.82 8.78
N ARG A 4 -5.78 -6.23 9.77
CA ARG A 4 -6.01 -4.78 9.83
C ARG A 4 -4.76 -4.00 10.23
N ASP A 5 -3.95 -4.58 11.11
CA ASP A 5 -2.93 -3.82 11.85
C ASP A 5 -1.54 -3.85 11.20
N GLY A 6 -1.39 -4.61 10.12
CA GLY A 6 -0.11 -4.71 9.43
C GLY A 6 0.94 -5.47 10.25
N GLN A 7 0.57 -6.62 10.84
CA GLN A 7 1.38 -7.29 11.86
C GLN A 7 2.74 -7.76 11.33
N LEU A 8 2.78 -8.38 10.15
CA LEU A 8 4.05 -8.81 9.53
C LEU A 8 4.92 -7.61 9.18
N ARG A 9 4.31 -6.56 8.64
CA ARG A 9 5.01 -5.30 8.38
C ARG A 9 5.65 -4.75 9.65
N SER A 10 4.94 -4.78 10.78
CA SER A 10 5.45 -4.30 12.07
C SER A 10 6.64 -5.12 12.55
N MET A 11 6.57 -6.45 12.47
CA MET A 11 7.72 -7.32 12.78
C MET A 11 8.94 -6.99 11.90
N ILE A 12 8.78 -6.90 10.58
CA ILE A 12 9.89 -6.63 9.66
C ILE A 12 10.50 -5.24 9.94
N MET A 13 9.68 -4.22 10.18
CA MET A 13 10.21 -2.88 10.46
C MET A 13 11.00 -2.83 11.78
N ASN A 14 10.49 -3.50 12.81
CA ASN A 14 11.13 -3.51 14.12
C ASN A 14 12.45 -4.28 14.08
N GLU A 15 12.48 -5.47 13.46
CA GLU A 15 13.66 -6.34 13.55
C GLU A 15 14.81 -5.83 12.69
N PHE A 16 14.49 -5.09 11.62
CA PHE A 16 15.48 -4.59 10.67
C PHE A 16 15.64 -3.06 10.70
N THR A 17 15.00 -2.36 11.65
CA THR A 17 15.02 -0.88 11.76
C THR A 17 14.69 -0.20 10.41
N LEU A 18 13.68 -0.70 9.70
CA LEU A 18 13.32 -0.18 8.38
C LEU A 18 12.45 1.08 8.48
N ASP A 19 12.71 2.03 7.59
CA ASP A 19 11.84 3.20 7.39
C ASP A 19 10.47 2.75 6.89
N ALA A 20 9.42 3.14 7.61
CA ALA A 20 8.02 2.89 7.29
C ALA A 20 7.62 3.30 5.86
N ARG A 21 8.27 4.33 5.30
CA ARG A 21 8.03 4.83 3.94
C ARG A 21 8.54 3.88 2.86
N LYS A 22 9.50 3.01 3.18
CA LYS A 22 10.07 2.02 2.26
C LYS A 22 9.23 0.74 2.17
N LEU A 23 8.36 0.48 3.14
CA LEU A 23 7.51 -0.71 3.19
C LEU A 23 6.03 -0.29 3.23
N VAL A 24 5.45 -0.04 2.06
CA VAL A 24 4.06 0.43 1.93
C VAL A 24 3.08 -0.75 2.08
N PRO A 25 2.08 -0.67 2.98
CA PRO A 25 1.19 -1.79 3.26
C PRO A 25 0.10 -1.98 2.20
N VAL A 26 -0.11 -3.23 1.78
CA VAL A 26 -1.32 -3.70 1.07
C VAL A 26 -2.12 -4.52 2.08
N LEU A 27 -3.25 -4.02 2.58
CA LEU A 27 -4.05 -4.66 3.64
C LEU A 27 -5.38 -5.15 3.09
N HIS A 28 -5.83 -6.33 3.53
CA HIS A 28 -7.09 -6.92 3.09
C HIS A 28 -7.77 -7.70 4.22
N TYR A 29 -8.78 -7.13 4.88
CA TYR A 29 -9.35 -7.69 6.11
C TYR A 29 -10.88 -7.68 6.15
N ASP A 30 -11.53 -7.80 4.99
CA ASP A 30 -12.99 -7.83 4.85
C ASP A 30 -13.62 -9.23 5.01
N GLY A 31 -12.79 -10.24 5.34
CA GLY A 31 -13.22 -11.63 5.49
C GLY A 31 -13.20 -12.46 4.20
N THR A 32 -12.90 -11.86 3.04
CA THR A 32 -12.76 -12.59 1.77
C THR A 32 -11.29 -12.96 1.47
N PRO A 33 -11.03 -13.97 0.61
CA PRO A 33 -9.68 -14.25 0.13
C PRO A 33 -9.10 -13.06 -0.64
N ILE A 34 -7.89 -12.64 -0.29
CA ILE A 34 -7.18 -11.62 -1.08
C ILE A 34 -6.92 -12.14 -2.49
N THR A 35 -7.24 -11.34 -3.51
CA THR A 35 -7.09 -11.75 -4.92
C THR A 35 -5.94 -11.02 -5.61
N ALA A 36 -5.40 -11.62 -6.68
CA ALA A 36 -4.40 -10.96 -7.53
C ALA A 36 -4.91 -9.62 -8.11
N ARG A 37 -6.20 -9.57 -8.48
CA ARG A 37 -6.85 -8.34 -8.97
C ARG A 37 -6.84 -7.24 -7.91
N PHE A 38 -7.13 -7.58 -6.66
CA PHE A 38 -7.08 -6.62 -5.55
C PHE A 38 -5.65 -6.11 -5.34
N ILE A 39 -4.67 -7.01 -5.27
CA ILE A 39 -3.25 -6.66 -5.05
C ILE A 39 -2.78 -5.69 -6.14
N ALA A 40 -3.01 -6.01 -7.41
CA ALA A 40 -2.60 -5.16 -8.53
C ALA A 40 -3.27 -3.79 -8.48
N ALA A 41 -4.58 -3.73 -8.20
CA ALA A 41 -5.33 -2.49 -8.14
C ALA A 41 -4.87 -1.57 -6.99
N ASP A 42 -4.62 -2.13 -5.81
CA ASP A 42 -4.19 -1.36 -4.64
C ASP A 42 -2.76 -0.81 -4.81
N ILE A 43 -1.85 -1.61 -5.40
CA ILE A 43 -0.50 -1.15 -5.76
C ILE A 43 -0.59 -0.02 -6.80
N ALA A 44 -1.37 -0.20 -7.88
CA ALA A 44 -1.52 0.82 -8.91
C ALA A 44 -2.10 2.13 -8.35
N LYS A 45 -3.09 2.05 -7.47
CA LYS A 45 -3.66 3.20 -6.77
C LYS A 45 -2.61 3.97 -5.97
N LYS A 46 -1.75 3.28 -5.21
CA LYS A 46 -0.69 3.89 -4.42
C LYS A 46 0.38 4.55 -5.29
N LEU A 47 0.79 3.90 -6.38
CA LEU A 47 1.73 4.47 -7.34
C LEU A 47 1.17 5.73 -8.03
N GLY A 48 -0.14 5.74 -8.32
CA GLY A 48 -0.82 6.89 -8.91
C GLY A 48 -0.75 8.17 -8.06
N GLN A 49 -0.63 8.05 -6.73
CA GLN A 49 -0.50 9.21 -5.83
C GLN A 49 0.84 9.95 -6.01
N PHE A 50 1.87 9.25 -6.50
CA PHE A 50 3.18 9.84 -6.79
C PHE A 50 3.31 10.31 -8.24
N LYS A 51 2.25 10.17 -9.05
CA LYS A 51 2.29 10.57 -10.45
C LYS A 51 2.28 12.09 -10.55
N VAL A 52 3.41 12.65 -10.95
CA VAL A 52 3.50 14.07 -11.31
C VAL A 52 2.64 14.31 -12.55
N VAL A 53 1.70 15.25 -12.45
CA VAL A 53 0.85 15.70 -13.56
C VAL A 53 1.06 17.21 -13.79
N PRO A 54 0.86 17.70 -15.03
CA PRO A 54 0.91 19.13 -15.31
C PRO A 54 -0.11 19.91 -14.47
N PHE A 55 0.24 21.15 -14.08
CA PHE A 55 -0.59 22.00 -13.21
C PHE A 55 -2.02 22.19 -13.74
N GLU A 56 -2.18 22.31 -15.05
CA GLU A 56 -3.50 22.45 -15.71
C GLU A 56 -4.44 21.26 -15.46
N LYS A 57 -3.88 20.05 -15.34
CA LYS A 57 -4.65 18.83 -15.02
C LYS A 57 -4.86 18.64 -13.52
N ALA A 58 -4.10 19.32 -12.67
CA ALA A 58 -4.24 19.24 -11.21
C ALA A 58 -5.27 20.24 -10.67
N ALA A 59 -5.50 21.34 -11.40
CA ALA A 59 -6.42 22.42 -11.01
C ALA A 59 -7.87 22.24 -11.50
N SER A 60 -8.17 21.23 -12.33
CA SER A 60 -9.52 20.88 -12.78
C SER A 60 -10.07 19.70 -11.99
#